data_AF-R2RQY4-F1
#
_entry.id   AF-R2RQY4-F1
#
_cell.length_a   1.000
_cell.length_b   1.000
_cell.length_c   1.000
_cell.angle_alpha   90.00
_cell.angle_beta   90.00
_cell.angle_gamma   90.00
#
_symmetry.space_group_name_H-M   'P 1'
#
loop_
_entity.id
_entity.type
_entity.pdbx_description
1 polymer ?
#
loop_
_entity_poly.entity_id
_entity_poly.type
_entity_poly.pdbx_seq_one_letter_code
_entity_poly.pdbx_strand_id
1 'polypeptide(L)'
;MKRSFRLSCILLFAGLLVIMFLSSNAEAATNDMYRLYNPNSGEHFYTANTNERDLLKRVGWNDEGIGWYAPTSGDPVYRMYNPNAGDHHYTPHGFERDHLVKVGWRYEGIGWYSDKNKKIPLYRAYNPNAKAGSHNYTVSKAEQNHLIKVGWRNENIAWYGAKRETAPTVNKAELQALYNKVKGTNKGTYTEASWKTFQNTLDNAKNVLANEKATQAQVTNAKETLQKAFDGLEKKIESKKYTIKVAYLNPAQEDIQQATSIQVEQGSSYTATAPTIVGYAMWGETTQTVDNVQADTTISFQYVPDAEDIFSTTIKNKESTITGFKSGQESTAPVIPEYVVREGIAYPVTSVGSWALGNKNLTSVTIPDTVKEIKSYAFANNKLKEIIVPNSLVSIESGVFTGNQLENVALPEGIQTIKNDAFSYNNLVTISIPSSVTAIGDRAFTENKLKSVAIPDGIESIAYASFAHNQLESIDLPIGLVTIGNSAFYNNKLTTVSIPDQVTMIGEDAFASNQLNSIAIPSSLQAIEKGTFTDNKLTNVTIPQNITSIGSWAFGNNLLTDVSIPSSVKSIDYNAFWNNQLTSVTIAIDCQLGSNVFDNGVIVNRE
;
A
#
# COMPACT_ATOMS: atom_id res chain seq x y z
N MET A 1 -24.53 8.78 18.29
CA MET A 1 -25.82 8.37 18.87
C MET A 1 -25.84 6.84 18.98
N LYS A 2 -25.97 6.30 20.21
CA LYS A 2 -26.18 4.88 20.67
C LYS A 2 -25.12 3.81 20.27
N ARG A 3 -24.24 3.24 21.11
CA ARG A 3 -24.25 2.42 22.38
C ARG A 3 -24.68 0.93 22.25
N SER A 4 -23.74 0.00 22.51
CA SER A 4 -23.84 -1.14 23.48
C SER A 4 -22.46 -1.85 23.60
N PHE A 5 -21.72 -1.72 24.72
CA PHE A 5 -21.43 -2.75 25.77
C PHE A 5 -20.77 -4.06 25.26
N ARG A 6 -19.76 -4.72 25.86
CA ARG A 6 -18.83 -4.63 27.02
C ARG A 6 -18.20 -6.05 27.10
N LEU A 7 -16.89 -6.22 27.35
CA LEU A 7 -16.28 -6.97 28.48
C LEU A 7 -14.83 -7.42 28.19
N SER A 8 -13.92 -7.04 29.09
CA SER A 8 -12.55 -7.55 29.24
C SER A 8 -12.55 -8.98 29.77
N CYS A 9 -11.52 -9.79 29.47
CA CYS A 9 -10.85 -10.60 30.51
C CYS A 9 -9.55 -11.26 30.03
N ILE A 10 -8.53 -11.04 30.85
CA ILE A 10 -7.22 -11.71 30.94
C ILE A 10 -7.44 -13.18 31.34
N LEU A 11 -6.80 -14.13 30.65
CA LEU A 11 -6.80 -15.55 31.01
C LEU A 11 -5.52 -15.88 31.81
N LEU A 12 -5.72 -16.04 33.12
CA LEU A 12 -4.77 -16.57 34.09
C LEU A 12 -4.64 -18.09 33.96
N PHE A 13 -3.40 -18.56 34.10
CA PHE A 13 -3.03 -19.95 34.40
C PHE A 13 -3.59 -20.38 35.76
N ALA A 14 -4.25 -21.55 35.82
CA ALA A 14 -4.53 -22.27 37.06
C ALA A 14 -4.22 -23.76 36.85
N GLY A 15 -3.07 -24.19 37.34
CA GLY A 15 -2.70 -25.61 37.46
C GLY A 15 -3.14 -26.13 38.82
N LEU A 16 -4.05 -27.11 38.82
CA LEU A 16 -4.55 -27.78 40.01
C LEU A 16 -3.53 -28.83 40.49
N LEU A 17 -3.00 -28.64 41.69
CA LEU A 17 -2.12 -29.57 42.39
C LEU A 17 -2.99 -30.52 43.24
N VAL A 18 -2.92 -31.83 43.02
CA VAL A 18 -3.48 -32.84 43.93
C VAL A 18 -2.35 -33.76 44.37
N ILE A 19 -1.98 -33.65 45.66
CA ILE A 19 -1.05 -34.54 46.37
C ILE A 19 -1.90 -35.56 47.13
N MET A 20 -1.70 -36.85 46.85
CA MET A 20 -2.21 -37.95 47.69
C MET A 20 -1.04 -38.62 48.40
N PHE A 21 -1.07 -38.60 49.73
CA PHE A 21 -0.25 -39.41 50.62
C PHE A 21 -0.83 -40.83 50.71
N LEU A 22 0.01 -41.85 50.56
CA LEU A 22 -0.22 -43.17 51.13
C LEU A 22 1.08 -43.65 51.78
N SER A 23 1.06 -43.77 53.10
CA SER A 23 2.03 -44.47 53.92
C SER A 23 1.70 -45.97 53.94
N SER A 24 2.67 -46.84 53.69
CA SER A 24 2.57 -48.26 54.04
C SER A 24 3.94 -48.85 54.41
N ASN A 25 3.95 -49.56 55.54
CA ASN A 25 5.05 -50.31 56.15
C ASN A 25 5.96 -51.03 55.14
N ALA A 26 7.20 -50.58 55.01
CA ALA A 26 8.26 -51.33 54.35
C ALA A 26 8.95 -52.22 55.40
N GLU A 27 8.86 -53.55 55.24
CA GLU A 27 9.55 -54.50 56.10
C GLU A 27 11.06 -54.51 55.80
N ALA A 28 11.88 -54.72 56.85
CA ALA A 28 13.32 -54.45 56.83
C ALA A 28 14.12 -55.32 55.84
N ALA A 29 15.15 -54.73 55.23
CA ALA A 29 16.10 -55.42 54.34
C ALA A 29 16.79 -56.61 55.04
N THR A 30 17.12 -57.66 54.28
CA THR A 30 17.65 -58.93 54.81
C THR A 30 18.96 -59.35 54.15
N ASN A 31 19.81 -60.05 54.90
CA ASN A 31 21.00 -60.77 54.46
C ASN A 31 20.70 -62.27 54.32
N ASP A 32 21.28 -62.90 53.29
CA ASP A 32 21.20 -64.33 53.06
C ASP A 32 22.16 -65.06 54.03
N MET A 33 21.65 -65.96 54.87
CA MET A 33 22.45 -66.74 55.82
C MET A 33 22.71 -68.12 55.27
N TYR A 34 23.97 -68.40 54.94
CA TYR A 34 24.41 -69.67 54.38
C TYR A 34 24.67 -70.69 55.47
N ARG A 35 24.23 -71.93 55.24
CA ARG A 35 24.39 -73.08 56.13
C ARG A 35 25.30 -74.09 55.47
N LEU A 36 26.35 -74.52 56.16
CA LEU A 36 27.31 -75.49 55.68
C LEU A 36 27.47 -76.66 56.65
N TYR A 37 27.66 -77.87 56.13
CA TYR A 37 27.82 -79.11 56.89
C TYR A 37 29.18 -79.76 56.64
N ASN A 38 29.88 -80.18 57.70
CA ASN A 38 31.13 -80.92 57.61
C ASN A 38 30.87 -82.44 57.71
N PRO A 39 31.03 -83.22 56.63
CA PRO A 39 30.77 -84.66 56.66
C PRO A 39 31.77 -85.45 57.53
N ASN A 40 32.95 -84.89 57.83
CA ASN A 40 33.99 -85.57 58.61
C ASN A 40 33.79 -85.39 60.12
N SER A 41 33.33 -84.22 60.57
CA SER A 41 33.09 -83.93 62.00
C SER A 41 31.61 -83.99 62.41
N GLY A 42 30.69 -83.89 61.46
CA GLY A 42 29.25 -83.78 61.69
C GLY A 42 28.78 -82.38 62.11
N GLU A 43 29.67 -81.38 62.07
CA GLU A 43 29.37 -80.02 62.51
C GLU A 43 28.68 -79.17 61.43
N HIS A 44 27.97 -78.14 61.88
CA HIS A 44 27.41 -77.12 61.00
C HIS A 44 28.05 -75.75 61.25
N PHE A 45 28.21 -74.99 60.18
CA PHE A 45 28.70 -73.62 60.20
C PHE A 45 27.74 -72.68 59.48
N TYR A 46 27.60 -71.45 60.00
CA TYR A 46 26.61 -70.49 59.53
C TYR A 46 27.26 -69.12 59.31
N THR A 47 27.07 -68.53 58.14
CA THR A 47 27.66 -67.22 57.81
C THR A 47 26.83 -66.44 56.80
N ALA A 48 26.85 -65.11 56.93
CA ALA A 48 26.35 -64.19 55.89
C ALA A 48 27.42 -63.92 54.81
N ASN A 49 28.68 -64.27 55.08
CA ASN A 49 29.82 -63.94 54.24
C ASN A 49 30.01 -65.01 53.17
N THR A 50 29.82 -64.64 51.91
CA THR A 50 29.97 -65.54 50.77
C THR A 50 31.40 -66.07 50.63
N ASN A 51 32.42 -65.30 51.03
CA ASN A 51 33.81 -65.74 50.95
C ASN A 51 34.13 -66.84 51.96
N GLU A 52 33.58 -66.77 53.18
CA GLU A 52 33.73 -67.83 54.18
C GLU A 52 33.04 -69.12 53.72
N ARG A 53 31.81 -69.00 53.19
CA ARG A 53 31.09 -70.13 52.59
C ARG A 53 31.90 -70.78 51.47
N ASP A 54 32.38 -69.98 50.52
CA ASP A 54 33.10 -70.48 49.34
C ASP A 54 34.47 -71.07 49.69
N LEU A 55 35.12 -70.58 50.75
CA LEU A 55 36.34 -71.16 51.29
C LEU A 55 36.06 -72.53 51.94
N LEU A 56 35.04 -72.63 52.80
CA LEU A 56 34.67 -73.88 53.46
C LEU A 56 34.26 -74.98 52.46
N LYS A 57 33.51 -74.61 51.41
CA LYS A 57 33.21 -75.51 50.29
C LYS A 57 34.46 -76.09 49.66
N ARG A 58 35.49 -75.25 49.46
CA ARG A 58 36.75 -75.65 48.84
C ARG A 58 37.55 -76.64 49.68
N VAL A 59 37.45 -76.54 51.00
CA VAL A 59 38.15 -77.45 51.94
C VAL A 59 37.28 -78.65 52.38
N GLY A 60 36.20 -78.94 51.64
CA GLY A 60 35.44 -80.18 51.77
C GLY A 60 34.15 -80.09 52.60
N TRP A 61 33.67 -78.90 52.95
CA TRP A 61 32.34 -78.73 53.56
C TRP A 61 31.25 -78.71 52.48
N ASN A 62 30.08 -79.24 52.81
CA ASN A 62 28.91 -79.20 51.95
C ASN A 62 28.13 -77.90 52.19
N ASP A 63 27.90 -77.11 51.14
CA ASP A 63 27.02 -75.93 51.18
C ASP A 63 25.58 -76.35 50.96
N GLU A 64 24.76 -76.21 52.00
CA GLU A 64 23.35 -76.59 52.02
C GLU A 64 22.46 -75.44 51.53
N GLY A 65 23.06 -74.32 51.10
CA GLY A 65 22.37 -73.13 50.62
C GLY A 65 21.99 -72.17 51.73
N ILE A 66 20.95 -71.38 51.47
CA ILE A 66 20.47 -70.36 52.41
C ILE A 66 19.60 -71.04 53.47
N GLY A 67 20.08 -71.07 54.71
CA GLY A 67 19.35 -71.63 55.85
C GLY A 67 18.22 -70.72 56.33
N TRP A 68 18.43 -69.40 56.29
CA TRP A 68 17.38 -68.39 56.55
C TRP A 68 17.81 -67.01 56.03
N TYR A 69 16.92 -66.02 56.13
CA TYR A 69 17.24 -64.62 55.92
C TYR A 69 17.33 -63.90 57.26
N ALA A 70 18.48 -63.29 57.56
CA ALA A 70 18.64 -62.46 58.76
C ALA A 70 18.34 -61.00 58.42
N PRO A 71 17.58 -60.25 59.23
CA PRO A 71 17.43 -58.81 59.00
C PRO A 71 18.78 -58.09 59.12
N THR A 72 18.92 -56.97 58.42
CA THR A 72 20.12 -56.12 58.50
C THR A 72 20.22 -55.35 59.82
N SER A 73 19.17 -55.34 60.65
CA SER A 73 19.15 -54.78 62.00
C SER A 73 18.21 -55.57 62.92
N GLY A 74 18.44 -55.55 64.23
CA GLY A 74 17.64 -56.32 65.18
C GLY A 74 18.39 -56.56 66.49
N ASP A 75 18.04 -57.64 67.20
CA ASP A 75 18.77 -58.04 68.41
C ASP A 75 20.01 -58.86 68.01
N PRO A 76 21.22 -58.55 68.51
CA PRO A 76 22.45 -59.16 68.01
C PRO A 76 22.57 -60.64 68.36
N VAL A 77 23.06 -61.43 67.42
CA VAL A 77 23.54 -62.81 67.63
C VAL A 77 25.06 -62.82 67.54
N TYR A 78 25.71 -63.13 68.65
CA TYR A 78 27.16 -63.11 68.81
C TYR A 78 27.80 -64.40 68.30
N ARG A 79 28.88 -64.26 67.52
CA ARG A 79 29.69 -65.37 67.01
C ARG A 79 30.92 -65.57 67.89
N MET A 80 31.09 -66.80 68.36
CA MET A 80 32.17 -67.22 69.26
C MET A 80 32.99 -68.32 68.59
N TYR A 81 34.32 -68.27 68.72
CA TYR A 81 35.23 -69.29 68.20
C TYR A 81 36.06 -69.89 69.33
N ASN A 82 36.13 -71.22 69.40
CA ASN A 82 36.98 -71.92 70.35
C ASN A 82 38.32 -72.29 69.69
N PRO A 83 39.43 -71.62 70.03
CA PRO A 83 40.71 -71.93 69.40
C PRO A 83 41.25 -73.32 69.73
N ASN A 84 40.79 -73.95 70.82
CA ASN A 84 41.27 -75.26 71.25
C ASN A 84 40.56 -76.43 70.57
N ALA A 85 39.29 -76.25 70.17
CA ALA A 85 38.49 -77.29 69.52
C ALA A 85 38.21 -77.00 68.03
N GLY A 86 38.37 -75.75 67.58
CA GLY A 86 38.15 -75.35 66.20
C GLY A 86 36.68 -75.11 65.83
N ASP A 87 35.76 -75.12 66.80
CA ASP A 87 34.33 -74.98 66.60
C ASP A 87 33.82 -73.54 66.83
N HIS A 88 32.64 -73.26 66.26
CA HIS A 88 31.95 -71.98 66.41
C HIS A 88 30.64 -72.15 67.16
N HIS A 89 30.32 -71.18 68.02
CA HIS A 89 29.05 -71.09 68.73
C HIS A 89 28.37 -69.76 68.49
N TYR A 90 27.04 -69.76 68.48
CA TYR A 90 26.22 -68.59 68.20
C TYR A 90 25.21 -68.38 69.33
N THR A 91 25.25 -67.20 69.96
CA THR A 91 24.35 -66.91 71.09
C THR A 91 23.78 -65.50 71.02
N PRO A 92 22.49 -65.31 71.31
CA PRO A 92 21.91 -63.97 71.47
C PRO A 92 22.23 -63.36 72.86
N HIS A 93 22.81 -64.11 73.79
CA HIS A 93 22.98 -63.69 75.18
C HIS A 93 24.38 -63.16 75.46
N GLY A 94 24.48 -61.87 75.80
CA GLY A 94 25.75 -61.22 76.15
C GLY A 94 26.47 -61.86 77.33
N PHE A 95 25.74 -62.37 78.33
CA PHE A 95 26.36 -63.06 79.47
C PHE A 95 27.03 -64.39 79.11
N GLU A 96 26.45 -65.16 78.18
CA GLU A 96 27.05 -66.42 77.69
C GLU A 96 28.31 -66.11 76.88
N ARG A 97 28.26 -65.10 76.00
CA ARG A 97 29.44 -64.57 75.30
C ARG A 97 30.55 -64.21 76.29
N ASP A 98 30.24 -63.41 77.32
CA ASP A 98 31.24 -62.92 78.27
C ASP A 98 31.81 -64.05 79.15
N HIS A 99 31.00 -65.07 79.47
CA HIS A 99 31.48 -66.27 80.15
C HIS A 99 32.42 -67.09 79.26
N LEU A 100 32.05 -67.33 78.00
CA LEU A 100 32.87 -68.06 77.03
C LEU A 100 34.23 -67.38 76.81
N VAL A 101 34.24 -66.04 76.72
CA VAL A 101 35.50 -65.27 76.65
C VAL A 101 36.38 -65.52 77.88
N LYS A 102 35.81 -65.51 79.09
CA LYS A 102 36.57 -65.76 80.34
C LYS A 102 37.19 -67.15 80.39
N VAL A 103 36.55 -68.16 79.80
CA VAL A 103 37.06 -69.54 79.77
C VAL A 103 37.88 -69.86 78.51
N GLY A 104 38.26 -68.84 77.73
CA GLY A 104 39.27 -68.95 76.67
C GLY A 104 38.74 -68.95 75.23
N TRP A 105 37.44 -68.72 75.00
CA TRP A 105 36.90 -68.55 73.64
C TRP A 105 37.18 -67.14 73.10
N ARG A 106 37.26 -67.01 71.78
CA ARG A 106 37.40 -65.73 71.09
C ARG A 106 36.04 -65.20 70.65
N TYR A 107 35.71 -63.97 71.03
CA TYR A 107 34.56 -63.25 70.48
C TYR A 107 34.91 -62.66 69.11
N GLU A 108 34.14 -63.02 68.08
CA GLU A 108 34.40 -62.61 66.69
C GLU A 108 33.47 -61.48 66.20
N GLY A 109 32.57 -60.99 67.07
CA GLY A 109 31.61 -59.93 66.74
C GLY A 109 30.18 -60.42 66.59
N ILE A 110 29.32 -59.52 66.10
CA ILE A 110 27.93 -59.85 65.76
C ILE A 110 27.96 -60.59 64.43
N GLY A 111 27.52 -61.85 64.41
CA GLY A 111 27.41 -62.61 63.17
C GLY A 111 26.25 -62.11 62.31
N TRP A 112 25.09 -61.89 62.94
CA TRP A 112 23.87 -61.34 62.32
C TRP A 112 22.92 -60.84 63.40
N TYR A 113 21.78 -60.30 62.97
CA TYR A 113 20.71 -59.85 63.85
C TYR A 113 19.50 -60.79 63.81
N SER A 114 18.80 -60.89 64.93
CA SER A 114 17.50 -61.53 65.09
C SER A 114 16.37 -60.54 64.80
N ASP A 115 15.31 -60.99 64.13
CA ASP A 115 14.11 -60.18 63.91
C ASP A 115 13.40 -59.88 65.24
N LYS A 116 13.28 -58.57 65.54
CA LYS A 116 12.57 -58.07 66.74
C LYS A 116 11.08 -58.42 66.73
N ASN A 117 10.50 -58.57 65.54
CA ASN A 117 9.10 -58.95 65.37
C ASN A 117 8.88 -60.46 65.47
N LYS A 118 9.94 -61.24 65.66
CA LYS A 118 9.90 -62.68 65.93
C LYS A 118 9.13 -63.49 64.89
N LYS A 119 9.27 -63.14 63.60
CA LYS A 119 8.44 -63.70 62.52
C LYS A 119 8.73 -65.17 62.20
N ILE A 120 10.01 -65.54 62.06
CA ILE A 120 10.40 -66.90 61.67
C ILE A 120 11.33 -67.50 62.75
N PRO A 121 10.88 -68.43 63.59
CA PRO A 121 11.72 -68.99 64.64
C PRO A 121 12.86 -69.87 64.11
N LEU A 122 14.06 -69.71 64.66
CA LEU A 122 15.18 -70.64 64.50
C LEU A 122 15.34 -71.50 65.74
N TYR A 123 15.28 -72.79 65.53
CA TYR A 123 15.30 -73.82 66.54
C TYR A 123 16.73 -74.31 66.81
N ARG A 124 17.12 -74.42 68.09
CA ARG A 124 18.44 -74.91 68.55
C ARG A 124 18.34 -76.35 69.07
N ALA A 125 19.26 -77.21 68.65
CA ALA A 125 19.45 -78.54 69.23
C ALA A 125 20.93 -78.77 69.52
N TYR A 126 21.24 -79.38 70.68
CA TYR A 126 22.59 -79.68 71.13
C TYR A 126 22.86 -81.19 71.12
N ASN A 127 24.02 -81.61 70.61
CA ASN A 127 24.45 -82.99 70.61
C ASN A 127 25.35 -83.30 71.82
N PRO A 128 24.84 -83.96 72.89
CA PRO A 128 25.67 -84.31 74.04
C PRO A 128 26.68 -85.43 73.77
N ASN A 129 26.53 -86.15 72.65
CA ASN A 129 27.39 -87.28 72.29
C ASN A 129 28.51 -86.89 71.31
N ALA A 130 28.56 -85.63 70.87
CA ALA A 130 29.64 -85.15 70.01
C ALA A 130 30.94 -84.97 70.82
N LYS A 131 32.10 -85.26 70.20
CA LYS A 131 33.43 -85.23 70.84
C LYS A 131 33.78 -83.83 71.39
N ALA A 132 33.31 -82.78 70.73
CA ALA A 132 33.10 -81.45 71.26
C ALA A 132 31.63 -81.11 70.99
N GLY A 133 30.89 -80.67 72.00
CA GLY A 133 29.43 -80.56 71.92
C GLY A 133 28.98 -79.66 70.75
N SER A 134 28.19 -80.20 69.82
CA SER A 134 27.82 -79.52 68.57
C SER A 134 26.37 -79.00 68.60
N HIS A 135 26.11 -77.87 67.92
CA HIS A 135 24.78 -77.27 67.81
C HIS A 135 24.28 -77.21 66.37
N ASN A 136 22.97 -77.42 66.18
CA ASN A 136 22.27 -77.18 64.91
C ASN A 136 21.24 -76.06 65.09
N TYR A 137 21.11 -75.22 64.05
CA TYR A 137 20.18 -74.10 63.98
C TYR A 137 19.36 -74.20 62.70
N THR A 138 18.04 -74.29 62.82
CA THR A 138 17.16 -74.50 61.66
C THR A 138 15.82 -73.80 61.81
N VAL A 139 15.27 -73.31 60.69
CA VAL A 139 13.86 -72.86 60.63
C VAL A 139 12.89 -74.04 60.48
N SER A 140 13.39 -75.25 60.19
CA SER A 140 12.58 -76.44 60.00
C SER A 140 12.28 -77.13 61.33
N LYS A 141 11.03 -77.03 61.78
CA LYS A 141 10.59 -77.75 62.99
C LYS A 141 10.69 -79.27 62.84
N ALA A 142 10.50 -79.79 61.63
CA ALA A 142 10.62 -81.21 61.33
C ALA A 142 12.06 -81.72 61.52
N GLU A 143 13.05 -80.95 61.09
CA GLU A 143 14.47 -81.26 61.29
C GLU A 143 14.82 -81.28 62.78
N GLN A 144 14.40 -80.27 63.54
CA GLN A 144 14.65 -80.25 64.99
C GLN A 144 14.05 -81.48 65.68
N ASN A 145 12.81 -81.85 65.35
CA ASN A 145 12.15 -83.02 65.91
C ASN A 145 12.89 -84.32 65.57
N HIS A 146 13.46 -84.42 64.37
CA HIS A 146 14.28 -85.56 63.97
C HIS A 146 15.56 -85.66 64.80
N LEU A 147 16.30 -84.56 64.96
CA LEU A 147 17.53 -84.51 65.77
C LEU A 147 17.27 -84.93 67.23
N ILE A 148 16.17 -84.47 67.82
CA ILE A 148 15.77 -84.85 69.18
C ILE A 148 15.49 -86.35 69.28
N LYS A 149 14.79 -86.91 68.29
CA LYS A 149 14.49 -88.35 68.25
C LYS A 149 15.75 -89.22 68.20
N VAL A 150 16.81 -88.75 67.55
CA VAL A 150 18.10 -89.47 67.46
C VAL A 150 19.07 -89.12 68.59
N GLY A 151 18.59 -88.49 69.67
CA GLY A 151 19.33 -88.31 70.92
C GLY A 151 19.91 -86.92 71.18
N TRP A 152 19.61 -85.92 70.35
CA TRP A 152 19.99 -84.54 70.62
C TRP A 152 19.07 -83.91 71.67
N ARG A 153 19.58 -82.95 72.43
CA ARG A 153 18.80 -82.19 73.42
C ARG A 153 18.16 -80.98 72.77
N ASN A 154 16.86 -80.81 73.02
CA ASN A 154 16.12 -79.61 72.60
C ASN A 154 16.50 -78.42 73.48
N GLU A 155 16.95 -77.33 72.87
CA GLU A 155 17.28 -76.09 73.58
C GLU A 155 16.37 -74.91 73.18
N ASN A 156 15.18 -75.23 72.66
CA ASN A 156 14.14 -74.28 72.26
C ASN A 156 14.56 -73.36 71.09
N ILE A 157 14.01 -72.14 71.03
CA ILE A 157 14.27 -71.17 69.96
C ILE A 157 15.52 -70.37 70.31
N ALA A 158 16.47 -70.31 69.38
CA ALA A 158 17.69 -69.52 69.51
C ALA A 158 17.42 -68.03 69.22
N TRP A 159 16.84 -67.74 68.05
CA TRP A 159 16.54 -66.40 67.55
C TRP A 159 15.52 -66.47 66.40
N TYR A 160 15.27 -65.35 65.70
CA TYR A 160 14.27 -65.27 64.62
C TYR A 160 14.83 -64.68 63.31
N GLY A 161 14.43 -65.23 62.17
CA GLY A 161 14.70 -64.73 60.81
C GLY A 161 13.55 -63.91 60.20
N ALA A 162 13.75 -63.42 58.96
CA ALA A 162 12.86 -62.51 58.22
C ALA A 162 12.38 -63.07 56.85
N LYS A 163 11.36 -62.46 56.24
CA LYS A 163 10.76 -62.84 54.95
C LYS A 163 11.34 -61.98 53.79
N ARG A 164 11.61 -62.56 52.62
CA ARG A 164 12.22 -61.90 51.43
C ARG A 164 11.16 -61.54 50.37
N GLU A 165 11.20 -60.33 49.78
CA GLU A 165 10.35 -59.89 48.64
C GLU A 165 11.10 -59.86 47.28
N THR A 166 10.37 -59.98 46.16
CA THR A 166 10.88 -59.94 44.76
C THR A 166 10.34 -58.71 43.97
N ALA A 167 11.09 -58.17 42.99
CA ALA A 167 10.82 -56.88 42.31
C ALA A 167 9.85 -56.94 41.08
N PRO A 168 9.15 -55.83 40.68
CA PRO A 168 8.15 -55.79 39.57
C PRO A 168 8.63 -55.27 38.18
N THR A 169 7.81 -55.46 37.12
CA THR A 169 8.04 -55.29 35.65
C THR A 169 7.44 -54.00 34.99
N VAL A 170 7.87 -53.60 33.77
CA VAL A 170 7.54 -52.35 33.01
C VAL A 170 6.15 -52.35 32.32
N ASN A 171 5.41 -51.21 32.30
CA ASN A 171 4.04 -51.06 31.73
C ASN A 171 4.00 -50.25 30.40
N LYS A 172 3.46 -50.86 29.33
CA LYS A 172 3.36 -50.27 27.97
C LYS A 172 1.93 -49.96 27.46
N ALA A 173 0.90 -50.20 28.27
CA ALA A 173 -0.49 -50.23 27.79
C ALA A 173 -0.95 -48.93 27.11
N GLU A 174 -0.60 -47.78 27.69
CA GLU A 174 -1.09 -46.48 27.22
C GLU A 174 -0.45 -46.03 25.90
N LEU A 175 0.84 -46.31 25.71
CA LEU A 175 1.53 -46.06 24.44
C LEU A 175 0.94 -46.93 23.32
N GLN A 176 0.60 -48.18 23.64
CA GLN A 176 0.00 -49.12 22.69
C GLN A 176 -1.38 -48.66 22.23
N ALA A 177 -2.20 -48.13 23.15
CA ALA A 177 -3.51 -47.58 22.84
C ALA A 177 -3.42 -46.35 21.91
N LEU A 178 -2.53 -45.41 22.20
CA LEU A 178 -2.33 -44.23 21.36
C LEU A 178 -1.82 -44.60 19.97
N TYR A 179 -0.82 -45.47 19.88
CA TYR A 179 -0.29 -45.96 18.61
C TYR A 179 -1.40 -46.58 17.75
N ASN A 180 -2.22 -47.45 18.34
CA ASN A 180 -3.34 -48.08 17.62
C ASN A 180 -4.39 -47.08 17.14
N LYS A 181 -4.64 -46.01 17.90
CA LYS A 181 -5.56 -44.94 17.52
C LYS A 181 -5.08 -44.17 16.29
N VAL A 182 -3.80 -43.83 16.22
CA VAL A 182 -3.30 -42.87 15.22
C VAL A 182 -2.58 -43.52 14.03
N LYS A 183 -2.16 -44.79 14.11
CA LYS A 183 -1.39 -45.47 13.04
C LYS A 183 -2.07 -45.53 11.67
N GLY A 184 -3.40 -45.43 11.62
CA GLY A 184 -4.19 -45.43 10.38
C GLY A 184 -4.37 -44.05 9.74
N THR A 185 -3.77 -43.00 10.31
CA THR A 185 -3.85 -41.65 9.74
C THR A 185 -3.09 -41.63 8.41
N ASN A 186 -3.69 -41.04 7.38
CA ASN A 186 -3.10 -40.90 6.05
C ASN A 186 -2.68 -39.45 5.79
N LYS A 187 -1.67 -39.26 4.94
CA LYS A 187 -1.08 -37.93 4.63
C LYS A 187 -2.11 -36.90 4.18
N GLY A 188 -3.06 -37.32 3.34
CA GLY A 188 -4.18 -36.49 2.90
C GLY A 188 -3.76 -35.08 2.49
N THR A 189 -4.43 -34.08 3.07
CA THR A 189 -4.22 -32.65 2.82
C THR A 189 -3.26 -31.99 3.82
N TYR A 190 -2.51 -32.75 4.62
CA TYR A 190 -1.62 -32.16 5.63
C TYR A 190 -0.33 -31.59 5.01
N THR A 191 0.29 -30.60 5.66
CA THR A 191 1.56 -30.00 5.25
C THR A 191 2.70 -31.01 5.35
N GLU A 192 3.72 -30.89 4.49
CA GLU A 192 4.84 -31.84 4.46
C GLU A 192 5.58 -31.91 5.81
N ALA A 193 5.75 -30.75 6.45
CA ALA A 193 6.50 -30.60 7.70
C ALA A 193 5.77 -31.23 8.90
N SER A 194 4.47 -30.94 9.06
CA SER A 194 3.67 -31.53 10.14
C SER A 194 3.52 -33.04 9.94
N TRP A 195 3.31 -33.48 8.69
CA TRP A 195 3.20 -34.88 8.35
C TRP A 195 4.47 -35.68 8.65
N LYS A 196 5.63 -35.18 8.24
CA LYS A 196 6.93 -35.82 8.52
C LYS A 196 7.18 -35.97 10.02
N THR A 197 6.81 -34.96 10.81
CA THR A 197 6.94 -34.97 12.27
C THR A 197 6.06 -36.05 12.90
N PHE A 198 4.82 -36.15 12.45
CA PHE A 198 3.90 -37.22 12.87
C PHE A 198 4.40 -38.62 12.50
N GLN A 199 4.89 -38.82 11.28
CA GLN A 199 5.44 -40.12 10.85
C GLN A 199 6.65 -40.54 11.70
N ASN A 200 7.61 -39.64 11.92
CA ASN A 200 8.81 -39.95 12.72
C ASN A 200 8.47 -40.37 14.15
N THR A 201 7.51 -39.69 14.78
CA THR A 201 7.09 -40.01 16.16
C THR A 201 6.27 -41.29 16.23
N LEU A 202 5.47 -41.60 15.19
CA LEU A 202 4.75 -42.86 15.05
C LEU A 202 5.70 -44.06 14.94
N ASP A 203 6.76 -43.93 14.14
CA ASP A 203 7.79 -44.96 13.99
C ASP A 203 8.58 -45.16 15.29
N ASN A 204 8.93 -44.07 15.98
CA ASN A 204 9.57 -44.14 17.29
C ASN A 204 8.70 -44.88 18.32
N ALA A 205 7.41 -44.57 18.39
CA ALA A 205 6.46 -45.25 19.27
C ALA A 205 6.37 -46.76 18.97
N LYS A 206 6.33 -47.15 17.69
CA LYS A 206 6.37 -48.55 17.26
C LYS A 206 7.63 -49.27 17.76
N ASN A 207 8.79 -48.63 17.63
CA ASN A 207 10.07 -49.20 18.05
C ASN A 207 10.15 -49.38 19.58
N VAL A 208 9.66 -48.42 20.35
CA VAL A 208 9.61 -48.52 21.83
C VAL A 208 8.66 -49.62 22.30
N LEU A 209 7.52 -49.80 21.62
CA LEU A 209 6.59 -50.89 21.91
C LEU A 209 7.22 -52.27 21.68
N ALA A 210 8.03 -52.43 20.62
CA ALA A 210 8.72 -53.67 20.28
C ALA A 210 9.93 -54.00 21.17
N ASN A 211 10.52 -53.03 21.87
CA ASN A 211 11.73 -53.25 22.67
C ASN A 211 11.43 -53.84 24.06
N GLU A 212 11.70 -55.12 24.30
CA GLU A 212 11.47 -55.81 25.57
C GLU A 212 12.26 -55.22 26.76
N LYS A 213 13.35 -54.49 26.50
CA LYS A 213 14.18 -53.82 27.52
C LYS A 213 13.85 -52.34 27.70
N ALA A 214 12.80 -51.84 27.05
CA ALA A 214 12.42 -50.44 27.16
C ALA A 214 12.15 -50.06 28.62
N THR A 215 12.70 -48.93 29.06
CA THR A 215 12.44 -48.40 30.40
C THR A 215 11.10 -47.68 30.43
N GLN A 216 10.51 -47.52 31.62
CA GLN A 216 9.24 -46.80 31.76
C GLN A 216 9.32 -45.35 31.22
N ALA A 217 10.47 -44.68 31.39
CA ALA A 217 10.71 -43.33 30.86
C ALA A 217 10.68 -43.28 29.33
N GLN A 218 11.23 -44.30 28.65
CA GLN A 218 11.20 -44.37 27.18
C GLN A 218 9.77 -44.54 26.65
N VAL A 219 8.96 -45.33 27.35
CA VAL A 219 7.54 -45.54 27.02
C VAL A 219 6.75 -44.23 27.19
N THR A 220 6.95 -43.52 28.29
CA THR A 220 6.26 -42.24 28.55
C THR A 220 6.62 -41.19 27.50
N ASN A 221 7.91 -41.00 27.19
CA ASN A 221 8.34 -40.00 26.21
C ASN A 221 7.81 -40.29 24.79
N ALA A 222 7.78 -41.56 24.38
CA ALA A 222 7.23 -41.96 23.09
C ALA A 222 5.73 -41.66 22.98
N LYS A 223 4.97 -41.76 24.09
CA LYS A 223 3.54 -41.46 24.12
C LYS A 223 3.29 -39.96 23.97
N GLU A 224 3.99 -39.14 24.76
CA GLU A 224 3.81 -37.68 24.74
C GLU A 224 4.20 -37.06 23.39
N THR A 225 5.32 -37.50 22.81
CA THR A 225 5.78 -37.00 21.51
C THR A 225 4.85 -37.40 20.36
N LEU A 226 4.33 -38.63 20.37
CA LEU A 226 3.34 -39.06 19.38
C LEU A 226 2.02 -38.29 19.50
N GLN A 227 1.52 -38.08 20.72
CA GLN A 227 0.28 -37.33 20.95
C GLN A 227 0.42 -35.89 20.44
N LYS A 228 1.52 -35.22 20.81
CA LYS A 228 1.80 -33.85 20.38
C LYS A 228 1.92 -33.73 18.86
N ALA A 229 2.57 -34.69 18.20
CA ALA A 229 2.72 -34.66 16.75
C ALA A 229 1.40 -34.93 16.01
N PHE A 230 0.53 -35.78 16.58
CA PHE A 230 -0.81 -36.03 16.03
C PHE A 230 -1.72 -34.80 16.16
N ASP A 231 -1.74 -34.15 17.34
CA ASP A 231 -2.52 -32.93 17.56
C ASP A 231 -2.00 -31.74 16.74
N GLY A 232 -0.71 -31.77 16.36
CA GLY A 232 -0.03 -30.75 15.55
C GLY A 232 -0.09 -30.95 14.03
N LEU A 233 -0.97 -31.80 13.51
CA LEU A 233 -1.17 -31.96 12.06
C LEU A 233 -1.86 -30.74 11.44
N GLU A 234 -1.23 -30.11 10.45
CA GLU A 234 -1.70 -28.86 9.81
C GLU A 234 -2.19 -29.11 8.38
N LYS A 235 -3.37 -28.60 7.99
CA LYS A 235 -3.90 -28.74 6.62
C LYS A 235 -3.33 -27.69 5.67
N LYS A 236 -3.10 -28.05 4.40
CA LYS A 236 -2.83 -27.13 3.28
C LYS A 236 -4.06 -26.26 3.02
N ILE A 237 -3.90 -24.95 2.92
CA ILE A 237 -4.94 -24.02 2.45
C ILE A 237 -4.81 -23.92 0.92
N GLU A 238 -5.85 -24.28 0.16
CA GLU A 238 -5.93 -23.94 -1.26
C GLU A 238 -6.17 -22.43 -1.40
N SER A 239 -5.32 -21.75 -2.16
CA SER A 239 -5.51 -20.35 -2.49
C SER A 239 -6.70 -20.20 -3.43
N LYS A 240 -7.59 -19.26 -3.09
CA LYS A 240 -8.74 -18.93 -3.92
C LYS A 240 -8.24 -18.29 -5.22
N LYS A 241 -8.76 -18.73 -6.36
CA LYS A 241 -8.44 -18.15 -7.68
C LYS A 241 -9.56 -17.25 -8.17
N TYR A 242 -9.18 -16.24 -8.95
CA TYR A 242 -10.09 -15.34 -9.64
C TYR A 242 -9.76 -15.27 -11.12
N THR A 243 -10.79 -15.02 -11.91
CA THR A 243 -10.70 -14.87 -13.37
C THR A 243 -10.37 -13.41 -13.72
N ILE A 244 -9.31 -13.19 -14.49
CA ILE A 244 -9.10 -11.93 -15.20
C ILE A 244 -9.50 -12.13 -16.65
N LYS A 245 -10.54 -11.42 -17.11
CA LYS A 245 -10.94 -11.33 -18.51
C LYS A 245 -10.24 -10.13 -19.14
N VAL A 246 -9.60 -10.31 -20.30
CA VAL A 246 -9.00 -9.20 -21.07
C VAL A 246 -9.78 -9.02 -22.35
N ALA A 247 -10.45 -7.88 -22.50
CA ALA A 247 -11.32 -7.53 -23.63
C ALA A 247 -10.67 -6.44 -24.52
N TYR A 248 -11.03 -6.44 -25.80
CA TYR A 248 -10.46 -5.54 -26.82
C TYR A 248 -11.63 -4.87 -27.55
N LEU A 249 -11.88 -3.60 -27.24
CA LEU A 249 -13.13 -2.92 -27.59
C LEU A 249 -12.90 -1.79 -28.60
N ASN A 250 -13.84 -1.60 -29.52
CA ASN A 250 -13.92 -0.38 -30.35
C ASN A 250 -14.62 0.77 -29.57
N PRO A 251 -14.68 2.00 -30.12
CA PRO A 251 -15.36 3.11 -29.45
C PRO A 251 -16.86 2.85 -29.18
N ALA A 252 -17.50 1.98 -29.95
CA ALA A 252 -18.89 1.55 -29.74
C ALA A 252 -19.05 0.48 -28.65
N GLN A 253 -17.98 0.14 -27.92
CA GLN A 253 -17.92 -0.90 -26.88
C GLN A 253 -18.18 -2.32 -27.39
N GLU A 254 -17.94 -2.57 -28.67
CA GLU A 254 -18.03 -3.90 -29.29
C GLU A 254 -16.66 -4.57 -29.27
N ASP A 255 -16.62 -5.87 -28.98
CA ASP A 255 -15.40 -6.67 -29.04
C ASP A 255 -14.89 -6.78 -30.49
N ILE A 256 -13.67 -6.30 -30.75
CA ILE A 256 -13.01 -6.40 -32.08
C ILE A 256 -12.13 -7.64 -32.22
N GLN A 257 -11.82 -8.29 -31.11
CA GLN A 257 -11.10 -9.56 -31.05
C GLN A 257 -11.62 -10.38 -29.88
N GLN A 258 -11.53 -11.72 -29.98
CA GLN A 258 -11.90 -12.62 -28.90
C GLN A 258 -11.15 -12.30 -27.61
N ALA A 259 -11.90 -11.98 -26.55
CA ALA A 259 -11.38 -11.76 -25.21
C ALA A 259 -10.65 -13.01 -24.68
N THR A 260 -9.55 -12.79 -23.96
CA THR A 260 -8.82 -13.87 -23.28
C THR A 260 -9.20 -13.93 -21.81
N SER A 261 -8.93 -15.06 -21.15
CA SER A 261 -9.20 -15.23 -19.72
C SER A 261 -8.11 -16.05 -19.05
N ILE A 262 -7.69 -15.63 -17.87
CA ILE A 262 -6.66 -16.30 -17.06
C ILE A 262 -7.11 -16.41 -15.61
N GLN A 263 -6.70 -17.48 -14.93
CA GLN A 263 -6.91 -17.67 -13.50
C GLN A 263 -5.67 -17.19 -12.72
N VAL A 264 -5.86 -16.31 -11.75
CA VAL A 264 -4.79 -15.79 -10.89
C VAL A 264 -5.12 -16.03 -9.41
N GLU A 265 -4.09 -16.28 -8.60
CA GLU A 265 -4.27 -16.50 -7.17
C GLU A 265 -4.70 -15.20 -6.47
N GLN A 266 -5.61 -15.30 -5.50
CA GLN A 266 -6.04 -14.18 -4.67
C GLN A 266 -4.84 -13.44 -4.07
N GLY A 267 -4.87 -12.11 -4.17
CA GLY A 267 -3.82 -11.23 -3.68
C GLY A 267 -2.62 -11.09 -4.62
N SER A 268 -2.58 -11.83 -5.74
CA SER A 268 -1.56 -11.64 -6.77
C SER A 268 -1.81 -10.36 -7.57
N SER A 269 -0.77 -9.85 -8.22
CA SER A 269 -0.89 -8.82 -9.25
C SER A 269 -0.94 -9.48 -10.63
N TYR A 270 -1.70 -8.90 -11.55
CA TYR A 270 -1.72 -9.31 -12.96
C TYR A 270 -1.62 -8.10 -13.88
N THR A 271 -0.64 -8.11 -14.76
CA THR A 271 -0.49 -7.11 -15.82
C THR A 271 -0.87 -7.71 -17.16
N ALA A 272 -1.90 -7.14 -17.80
CA ALA A 272 -2.22 -7.43 -19.19
C ALA A 272 -1.48 -6.46 -20.11
N THR A 273 -1.10 -6.93 -21.30
CA THR A 273 -0.53 -6.11 -22.36
C THR A 273 -1.45 -6.16 -23.57
N ALA A 274 -1.74 -5.00 -24.14
CA ALA A 274 -2.56 -4.86 -25.34
C ALA A 274 -1.84 -5.53 -26.54
N PRO A 275 -2.48 -6.46 -27.27
CA PRO A 275 -1.92 -7.00 -28.50
C PRO A 275 -1.97 -5.96 -29.64
N THR A 276 -1.14 -6.16 -30.65
CA THR A 276 -1.33 -5.49 -31.95
C THR A 276 -2.47 -6.18 -32.69
N ILE A 277 -3.44 -5.39 -33.18
CA ILE A 277 -4.61 -5.90 -33.93
C ILE A 277 -4.57 -5.27 -35.33
N VAL A 278 -4.60 -6.10 -36.38
CA VAL A 278 -4.49 -5.61 -37.76
C VAL A 278 -5.70 -4.74 -38.11
N GLY A 279 -5.44 -3.54 -38.65
CA GLY A 279 -6.48 -2.56 -39.02
C GLY A 279 -6.96 -1.70 -37.86
N TYR A 280 -6.36 -1.84 -36.67
CA TYR A 280 -6.72 -1.09 -35.48
C TYR A 280 -5.48 -0.58 -34.73
N ALA A 281 -5.56 0.65 -34.26
CA ALA A 281 -4.58 1.25 -33.38
C ALA A 281 -5.05 1.25 -31.93
N MET A 282 -4.15 0.92 -31.01
CA MET A 282 -4.45 0.88 -29.57
C MET A 282 -4.56 2.30 -29.02
N TRP A 283 -5.62 2.58 -28.26
CA TRP A 283 -5.86 3.86 -27.58
C TRP A 283 -5.58 3.74 -26.08
N GLY A 284 -4.71 4.62 -25.57
CA GLY A 284 -4.40 4.72 -24.14
C GLY A 284 -3.15 3.94 -23.74
N GLU A 285 -3.21 3.24 -22.60
CA GLU A 285 -2.06 2.51 -22.07
C GLU A 285 -1.92 1.12 -22.69
N THR A 286 -0.71 0.78 -23.14
CA THR A 286 -0.38 -0.54 -23.69
C THR A 286 -0.36 -1.64 -22.64
N THR A 287 -0.33 -1.29 -21.36
CA THR A 287 -0.36 -2.24 -20.24
C THR A 287 -1.33 -1.75 -19.18
N GLN A 288 -2.03 -2.69 -18.55
CA GLN A 288 -2.91 -2.42 -17.42
C GLN A 288 -2.66 -3.46 -16.33
N THR A 289 -2.46 -3.00 -15.10
CA THR A 289 -2.17 -3.86 -13.95
C THR A 289 -3.31 -3.83 -12.97
N VAL A 290 -3.78 -5.02 -12.57
CA VAL A 290 -4.67 -5.21 -11.42
C VAL A 290 -3.82 -5.74 -10.29
N ASP A 291 -3.47 -4.88 -9.35
CA ASP A 291 -2.77 -5.27 -8.13
C ASP A 291 -3.71 -5.91 -7.13
N ASN A 292 -3.20 -6.87 -6.37
CA ASN A 292 -3.92 -7.48 -5.25
C ASN A 292 -5.32 -7.99 -5.63
N VAL A 293 -5.43 -8.90 -6.60
CA VAL A 293 -6.70 -9.39 -7.13
C VAL A 293 -7.56 -10.05 -6.04
N GLN A 294 -8.77 -9.50 -5.81
CA GLN A 294 -9.72 -9.98 -4.79
C GLN A 294 -11.05 -10.51 -5.36
N ALA A 295 -11.29 -10.39 -6.66
CA ALA A 295 -12.50 -10.82 -7.33
C ALA A 295 -12.24 -11.01 -8.84
N ASP A 296 -13.18 -11.66 -9.53
CA ASP A 296 -13.18 -11.70 -11.00
C ASP A 296 -13.20 -10.26 -11.53
N THR A 297 -12.29 -9.95 -12.44
CA THR A 297 -12.06 -8.59 -12.94
C THR A 297 -11.94 -8.61 -14.45
N THR A 298 -12.43 -7.56 -15.12
CA THR A 298 -12.22 -7.36 -16.56
C THR A 298 -11.28 -6.20 -16.77
N ILE A 299 -10.22 -6.42 -17.56
CA ILE A 299 -9.36 -5.39 -18.13
C ILE A 299 -9.82 -5.17 -19.57
N SER A 300 -10.02 -3.92 -19.96
CA SER A 300 -10.45 -3.58 -21.32
C SER A 300 -9.45 -2.65 -21.98
N PHE A 301 -8.93 -3.04 -23.15
CA PHE A 301 -8.14 -2.18 -24.01
C PHE A 301 -9.03 -1.57 -25.10
N GLN A 302 -8.89 -0.27 -25.33
CA GLN A 302 -9.65 0.44 -26.36
C GLN A 302 -8.81 0.50 -27.64
N TYR A 303 -9.47 0.33 -28.78
CA TYR A 303 -8.85 0.37 -30.09
C TYR A 303 -9.69 1.24 -31.02
N VAL A 304 -9.03 1.92 -31.93
CA VAL A 304 -9.65 2.75 -32.96
C VAL A 304 -9.21 2.25 -34.34
N PRO A 305 -10.07 2.30 -35.37
CA PRO A 305 -9.68 1.88 -36.71
C PRO A 305 -8.47 2.67 -37.21
N ASP A 306 -7.57 2.00 -37.94
CA ASP A 306 -6.51 2.69 -38.66
C ASP A 306 -7.14 3.68 -39.66
N ALA A 307 -6.74 4.94 -39.57
CA ALA A 307 -7.21 5.99 -40.45
C ALA A 307 -6.03 6.56 -41.24
N GLU A 308 -6.16 6.62 -42.56
CA GLU A 308 -5.27 7.42 -43.37
C GLU A 308 -5.53 8.90 -43.08
N ASP A 309 -4.49 9.59 -42.61
CA ASP A 309 -4.54 11.04 -42.40
C ASP A 309 -3.66 11.75 -43.44
N ILE A 310 -4.03 12.98 -43.80
CA ILE A 310 -3.27 13.81 -44.75
C ILE A 310 -2.30 14.76 -44.03
N PHE A 311 -2.10 14.62 -42.72
CA PHE A 311 -1.43 15.62 -41.90
C PHE A 311 -0.01 15.21 -41.47
N SER A 312 0.92 16.16 -41.53
CA SER A 312 2.17 16.01 -40.79
C SER A 312 1.90 16.29 -39.31
N THR A 313 2.47 15.46 -38.43
CA THR A 313 2.24 15.56 -36.99
C THR A 313 3.51 15.33 -36.17
N THR A 314 3.55 15.94 -35.00
CA THR A 314 4.53 15.63 -33.93
C THR A 314 3.81 15.00 -32.75
N ILE A 315 4.48 14.08 -32.06
CA ILE A 315 3.93 13.42 -30.86
C ILE A 315 4.84 13.74 -29.68
N LYS A 316 4.24 14.22 -28.59
CA LYS A 316 4.93 14.51 -27.33
C LYS A 316 3.98 14.20 -26.18
N ASN A 317 4.49 13.55 -25.12
CA ASN A 317 3.71 13.21 -23.93
C ASN A 317 2.41 12.44 -24.22
N LYS A 318 2.44 11.51 -25.19
CA LYS A 318 1.28 10.73 -25.66
C LYS A 318 0.14 11.55 -26.27
N GLU A 319 0.39 12.79 -26.67
CA GLU A 319 -0.54 13.61 -27.45
C GLU A 319 0.10 14.02 -28.78
N SER A 320 -0.73 14.36 -29.75
CA SER A 320 -0.29 14.76 -31.09
C SER A 320 -0.68 16.20 -31.45
N THR A 321 0.21 16.85 -32.18
CA THR A 321 0.01 18.17 -32.76
C THR A 321 0.00 18.07 -34.28
N ILE A 322 -1.02 18.66 -34.93
CA ILE A 322 -1.00 18.86 -36.39
C ILE A 322 0.02 19.95 -36.72
N THR A 323 1.02 19.63 -37.53
CA THR A 323 2.06 20.59 -37.98
C THR A 323 1.88 21.03 -39.43
N GLY A 324 0.94 20.42 -40.17
CA GLY A 324 0.52 20.83 -41.50
C GLY A 324 0.06 19.64 -42.33
N PHE A 325 0.16 19.74 -43.65
CA PHE A 325 -0.13 18.61 -44.55
C PHE A 325 1.12 17.74 -44.76
N LYS A 326 0.90 16.47 -45.10
CA LYS A 326 1.91 15.61 -45.73
C LYS A 326 2.16 16.13 -47.15
N SER A 327 3.39 15.98 -47.63
CA SER A 327 3.79 16.48 -48.95
C SER A 327 2.88 15.92 -50.05
N GLY A 328 2.23 16.80 -50.83
CA GLY A 328 1.37 16.42 -51.95
C GLY A 328 -0.02 15.90 -51.54
N GLN A 329 -0.41 16.07 -50.28
CA GLN A 329 -1.72 15.66 -49.73
C GLN A 329 -2.54 16.88 -49.27
N GLU A 330 -2.25 18.07 -49.79
CA GLU A 330 -2.98 19.28 -49.47
C GLU A 330 -4.45 19.16 -49.84
N SER A 331 -5.32 19.57 -48.92
CA SER A 331 -6.77 19.64 -49.14
C SER A 331 -7.24 21.06 -48.85
N THR A 332 -8.23 21.53 -49.61
CA THR A 332 -8.91 22.80 -49.35
C THR A 332 -10.04 22.66 -48.33
N ALA A 333 -10.46 21.44 -48.00
CA ALA A 333 -11.54 21.17 -47.04
C ALA A 333 -11.15 20.03 -46.07
N PRO A 334 -10.05 20.18 -45.30
CA PRO A 334 -9.57 19.13 -44.40
C PRO A 334 -10.52 18.86 -43.23
N VAL A 335 -10.60 17.59 -42.83
CA VAL A 335 -11.18 17.15 -41.56
C VAL A 335 -10.02 16.74 -40.66
N ILE A 336 -9.73 17.53 -39.62
CA ILE A 336 -8.69 17.18 -38.64
C ILE A 336 -9.18 15.94 -37.88
N PRO A 337 -8.39 14.85 -37.82
CA PRO A 337 -8.83 13.64 -37.14
C PRO A 337 -8.75 13.81 -35.62
N GLU A 338 -9.56 13.04 -34.89
CA GLU A 338 -9.49 12.99 -33.42
C GLU A 338 -8.18 12.38 -32.90
N TYR A 339 -7.52 11.57 -33.73
CA TYR A 339 -6.26 10.91 -33.44
C TYR A 339 -5.39 10.67 -34.67
N VAL A 340 -4.11 10.43 -34.44
CA VAL A 340 -3.19 9.93 -35.45
C VAL A 340 -2.54 8.64 -34.98
N VAL A 341 -2.29 7.74 -35.93
CA VAL A 341 -1.66 6.44 -35.66
C VAL A 341 -0.16 6.51 -35.93
N ARG A 342 0.65 6.01 -34.99
CA ARG A 342 2.07 5.73 -35.16
C ARG A 342 2.42 4.40 -34.51
N GLU A 343 3.02 3.51 -35.29
CA GLU A 343 3.46 2.19 -34.83
C GLU A 343 2.34 1.37 -34.16
N GLY A 344 1.10 1.48 -34.66
CA GLY A 344 -0.07 0.78 -34.13
C GLY A 344 -0.65 1.37 -32.84
N ILE A 345 -0.19 2.56 -32.43
CA ILE A 345 -0.72 3.31 -31.27
C ILE A 345 -1.42 4.57 -31.78
N ALA A 346 -2.63 4.81 -31.27
CA ALA A 346 -3.40 6.02 -31.53
C ALA A 346 -3.06 7.10 -30.51
N TYR A 347 -2.75 8.29 -31.00
CA TYR A 347 -2.45 9.47 -30.20
C TYR A 347 -3.51 10.54 -30.45
N PRO A 348 -4.21 11.04 -29.42
CA PRO A 348 -5.21 12.08 -29.59
C PRO A 348 -4.60 13.33 -30.22
N VAL A 349 -5.30 13.95 -31.16
CA VAL A 349 -4.95 15.26 -31.70
C VAL A 349 -5.48 16.31 -30.74
N THR A 350 -4.59 16.88 -29.94
CA THR A 350 -4.93 17.87 -28.92
C THR A 350 -4.56 19.29 -29.31
N SER A 351 -3.80 19.46 -30.39
CA SER A 351 -3.37 20.78 -30.83
C SER A 351 -3.15 20.93 -32.32
N VAL A 352 -3.30 22.15 -32.81
CA VAL A 352 -2.88 22.59 -34.15
C VAL A 352 -1.74 23.58 -34.00
N GLY A 353 -0.58 23.25 -34.58
CA GLY A 353 0.64 24.02 -34.46
C GLY A 353 0.62 25.34 -35.22
N SER A 354 1.59 26.20 -34.91
CA SER A 354 1.67 27.52 -35.54
C SER A 354 1.86 27.39 -37.05
N TRP A 355 1.11 28.17 -37.83
CA TRP A 355 1.11 28.13 -39.30
C TRP A 355 0.77 26.76 -39.94
N ALA A 356 0.36 25.75 -39.17
CA ALA A 356 0.19 24.39 -39.68
C ALA A 356 -0.71 24.34 -40.93
N LEU A 357 -1.83 25.05 -40.87
CA LEU A 357 -2.82 25.12 -41.94
C LEU A 357 -2.98 26.55 -42.49
N GLY A 358 -1.96 27.41 -42.30
CA GLY A 358 -1.92 28.76 -42.84
C GLY A 358 -1.45 28.80 -44.30
N ASN A 359 -2.01 29.72 -45.10
CA ASN A 359 -1.73 29.88 -46.53
C ASN A 359 -2.00 28.60 -47.35
N LYS A 360 -3.06 27.86 -47.05
CA LYS A 360 -3.38 26.57 -47.71
C LYS A 360 -4.58 26.64 -48.65
N ASN A 361 -5.11 27.83 -48.92
CA ASN A 361 -6.32 28.03 -49.71
C ASN A 361 -7.54 27.26 -49.14
N LEU A 362 -7.61 27.08 -47.82
CA LEU A 362 -8.71 26.35 -47.20
C LEU A 362 -10.03 27.09 -47.42
N THR A 363 -11.06 26.38 -47.87
CA THR A 363 -12.44 26.86 -48.00
C THR A 363 -13.29 26.46 -46.80
N SER A 364 -12.94 25.36 -46.13
CA SER A 364 -13.54 24.91 -44.87
C SER A 364 -12.52 24.09 -44.07
N VAL A 365 -12.76 23.91 -42.78
CA VAL A 365 -12.02 22.95 -41.96
C VAL A 365 -12.93 22.43 -40.85
N THR A 366 -12.88 21.13 -40.59
CA THR A 366 -13.51 20.53 -39.40
C THR A 366 -12.45 20.32 -38.34
N ILE A 367 -12.70 20.84 -37.13
CA ILE A 367 -11.80 20.72 -35.98
C ILE A 367 -12.55 19.90 -34.91
N PRO A 368 -12.01 18.75 -34.46
CA PRO A 368 -12.66 17.92 -33.46
C PRO A 368 -12.49 18.51 -32.05
N ASP A 369 -13.40 18.15 -31.14
CA ASP A 369 -13.38 18.62 -29.74
C ASP A 369 -12.16 18.14 -28.95
N THR A 370 -11.44 17.13 -29.44
CA THR A 370 -10.16 16.69 -28.87
C THR A 370 -9.10 17.78 -28.91
N VAL A 371 -9.21 18.74 -29.85
CA VAL A 371 -8.29 19.88 -30.00
C VAL A 371 -8.53 20.91 -28.91
N LYS A 372 -7.59 21.00 -27.97
CA LYS A 372 -7.61 21.93 -26.82
C LYS A 372 -6.83 23.21 -27.09
N GLU A 373 -5.95 23.22 -28.09
CA GLU A 373 -5.09 24.37 -28.39
C GLU A 373 -4.92 24.59 -29.90
N ILE A 374 -5.11 25.82 -30.36
CA ILE A 374 -4.81 26.23 -31.74
C ILE A 374 -3.77 27.35 -31.66
N LYS A 375 -2.55 27.10 -32.14
CA LYS A 375 -1.42 28.01 -32.02
C LYS A 375 -1.46 29.13 -33.07
N SER A 376 -0.64 30.16 -32.87
CA SER A 376 -0.65 31.39 -33.66
C SER A 376 -0.59 31.13 -35.16
N TYR A 377 -1.44 31.83 -35.91
CA TYR A 377 -1.53 31.75 -37.37
C TYR A 377 -1.88 30.36 -37.94
N ALA A 378 -2.37 29.41 -37.13
CA ALA A 378 -2.67 28.06 -37.57
C ALA A 378 -3.61 28.01 -38.79
N PHE A 379 -4.57 28.94 -38.92
CA PHE A 379 -5.51 29.01 -40.04
C PHE A 379 -5.43 30.34 -40.82
N ALA A 380 -4.32 31.07 -40.70
CA ALA A 380 -4.14 32.39 -41.32
C ALA A 380 -4.14 32.33 -42.86
N ASN A 381 -4.61 33.40 -43.50
CA ASN A 381 -4.53 33.62 -44.95
C ASN A 381 -5.16 32.49 -45.77
N ASN A 382 -6.39 32.13 -45.44
CA ASN A 382 -7.18 31.13 -46.17
C ASN A 382 -8.45 31.78 -46.76
N LYS A 383 -9.41 30.96 -47.18
CA LYS A 383 -10.69 31.36 -47.77
C LYS A 383 -11.87 30.83 -46.94
N LEU A 384 -11.66 30.66 -45.63
CA LEU A 384 -12.69 30.15 -44.73
C LEU A 384 -13.83 31.18 -44.63
N LYS A 385 -15.07 30.74 -44.86
CA LYS A 385 -16.27 31.57 -44.70
C LYS A 385 -16.97 31.37 -43.36
N GLU A 386 -16.79 30.19 -42.79
CA GLU A 386 -17.31 29.79 -41.49
C GLU A 386 -16.24 28.96 -40.77
N ILE A 387 -16.33 28.95 -39.44
CA ILE A 387 -15.53 28.07 -38.60
C ILE A 387 -16.33 27.72 -37.35
N ILE A 388 -16.32 26.44 -36.99
CA ILE A 388 -16.79 25.98 -35.68
C ILE A 388 -15.57 25.94 -34.76
N VAL A 389 -15.56 26.82 -33.76
CA VAL A 389 -14.49 26.88 -32.77
C VAL A 389 -14.76 25.79 -31.71
N PRO A 390 -13.81 24.89 -31.42
CA PRO A 390 -14.00 23.83 -30.42
C PRO A 390 -14.33 24.37 -29.03
N ASN A 391 -15.27 23.74 -28.33
CA ASN A 391 -15.73 24.16 -27.00
C ASN A 391 -14.64 24.05 -25.91
N SER A 392 -13.57 23.29 -26.17
CA SER A 392 -12.48 23.06 -25.23
C SER A 392 -11.40 24.17 -25.25
N LEU A 393 -11.48 25.12 -26.18
CA LEU A 393 -10.53 26.23 -26.25
C LEU A 393 -10.75 27.25 -25.12
N VAL A 394 -9.65 27.73 -24.55
CA VAL A 394 -9.65 28.79 -23.51
C VAL A 394 -9.15 30.13 -24.08
N SER A 395 -8.40 30.12 -25.19
CA SER A 395 -7.89 31.31 -25.86
C SER A 395 -7.99 31.19 -27.37
N ILE A 396 -8.20 32.33 -28.04
CA ILE A 396 -7.96 32.47 -29.48
C ILE A 396 -6.59 33.11 -29.65
N GLU A 397 -5.61 32.32 -30.09
CA GLU A 397 -4.23 32.76 -30.23
C GLU A 397 -4.02 33.78 -31.36
N SER A 398 -2.85 34.44 -31.35
CA SER A 398 -2.58 35.54 -32.26
C SER A 398 -2.68 35.13 -33.74
N GLY A 399 -3.42 35.90 -34.52
CA GLY A 399 -3.56 35.71 -35.97
C GLY A 399 -4.17 34.38 -36.39
N VAL A 400 -4.79 33.59 -35.50
CA VAL A 400 -5.27 32.24 -35.83
C VAL A 400 -6.18 32.24 -37.06
N PHE A 401 -7.09 33.20 -37.18
CA PHE A 401 -8.03 33.33 -38.29
C PHE A 401 -7.81 34.58 -39.15
N THR A 402 -6.64 35.24 -39.06
CA THR A 402 -6.37 36.44 -39.86
C THR A 402 -6.43 36.16 -41.36
N GLY A 403 -6.86 37.12 -42.18
CA GLY A 403 -6.81 37.03 -43.63
C GLY A 403 -7.72 35.93 -44.21
N ASN A 404 -8.90 35.75 -43.62
CA ASN A 404 -9.91 34.80 -44.10
C ASN A 404 -11.10 35.53 -44.72
N GLN A 405 -12.19 34.81 -44.96
CA GLN A 405 -13.44 35.35 -45.49
C GLN A 405 -14.60 35.16 -44.51
N LEU A 406 -14.30 35.04 -43.20
CA LEU A 406 -15.28 34.70 -42.19
C LEU A 406 -16.37 35.76 -42.13
N GLU A 407 -17.64 35.36 -42.25
CA GLU A 407 -18.79 36.27 -42.19
C GLU A 407 -19.44 36.26 -40.80
N ASN A 408 -19.45 35.09 -40.15
CA ASN A 408 -19.96 34.87 -38.81
C ASN A 408 -19.08 33.85 -38.09
N VAL A 409 -18.84 34.07 -36.79
CA VAL A 409 -18.12 33.14 -35.92
C VAL A 409 -18.88 33.04 -34.60
N ALA A 410 -19.22 31.83 -34.20
CA ALA A 410 -19.72 31.57 -32.86
C ALA A 410 -18.53 31.21 -31.96
N LEU A 411 -18.23 32.07 -30.98
CA LEU A 411 -17.23 31.78 -29.97
C LEU A 411 -17.89 31.01 -28.81
N PRO A 412 -17.30 29.89 -28.36
CA PRO A 412 -17.87 29.12 -27.26
C PRO A 412 -17.73 29.88 -25.92
N GLU A 413 -18.67 29.64 -25.02
CA GLU A 413 -18.56 30.08 -23.62
C GLU A 413 -17.33 29.44 -22.97
N GLY A 414 -16.55 30.22 -22.22
CA GLY A 414 -15.30 29.78 -21.59
C GLY A 414 -14.02 30.31 -22.25
N ILE A 415 -14.10 30.92 -23.43
CA ILE A 415 -12.99 31.69 -24.00
C ILE A 415 -12.68 32.87 -23.07
N GLN A 416 -11.42 32.97 -22.62
CA GLN A 416 -10.96 34.02 -21.71
C GLN A 416 -10.21 35.14 -22.45
N THR A 417 -9.53 34.84 -23.55
CA THR A 417 -8.69 35.82 -24.26
C THR A 417 -8.81 35.69 -25.77
N ILE A 418 -8.86 36.84 -26.45
CA ILE A 418 -8.75 36.96 -27.91
C ILE A 418 -7.48 37.76 -28.19
N LYS A 419 -6.45 37.13 -28.74
CA LYS A 419 -5.14 37.76 -28.91
C LYS A 419 -5.02 38.58 -30.20
N ASN A 420 -3.85 39.18 -30.39
CA ASN A 420 -3.55 40.11 -31.47
C ASN A 420 -3.88 39.50 -32.84
N ASP A 421 -4.47 40.29 -33.72
CA ASP A 421 -4.82 39.89 -35.10
C ASP A 421 -5.74 38.66 -35.24
N ALA A 422 -6.32 38.13 -34.14
CA ALA A 422 -7.03 36.84 -34.14
C ALA A 422 -8.05 36.70 -35.29
N PHE A 423 -8.81 37.76 -35.57
CA PHE A 423 -9.83 37.83 -36.62
C PHE A 423 -9.60 39.00 -37.58
N SER A 424 -8.38 39.53 -37.70
CA SER A 424 -8.12 40.66 -38.60
C SER A 424 -8.29 40.27 -40.08
N TYR A 425 -8.66 41.24 -40.94
CA TYR A 425 -8.83 41.03 -42.37
C TYR A 425 -9.82 39.90 -42.69
N ASN A 426 -11.06 40.06 -42.24
CA ASN A 426 -12.18 39.13 -42.47
C ASN A 426 -13.41 39.87 -43.01
N ASN A 427 -14.54 39.17 -43.12
CA ASN A 427 -15.82 39.73 -43.56
C ASN A 427 -16.86 39.78 -42.43
N LEU A 428 -16.44 39.77 -41.16
CA LEU A 428 -17.36 39.63 -40.04
C LEU A 428 -18.36 40.79 -40.03
N VAL A 429 -19.65 40.47 -40.09
CA VAL A 429 -20.72 41.48 -40.03
C VAL A 429 -21.19 41.69 -38.58
N THR A 430 -21.14 40.61 -37.80
CA THR A 430 -21.44 40.60 -36.37
C THR A 430 -20.52 39.60 -35.66
N ILE A 431 -20.23 39.86 -34.39
CA ILE A 431 -19.52 38.91 -33.52
C ILE A 431 -20.14 38.98 -32.12
N SER A 432 -20.40 37.81 -31.53
CA SER A 432 -20.79 37.70 -30.11
C SER A 432 -19.54 37.35 -29.31
N ILE A 433 -19.02 38.30 -28.54
CA ILE A 433 -17.87 38.09 -27.66
C ILE A 433 -18.41 37.55 -26.32
N PRO A 434 -18.03 36.35 -25.87
CA PRO A 434 -18.52 35.78 -24.62
C PRO A 434 -18.18 36.65 -23.41
N SER A 435 -19.04 36.66 -22.38
CA SER A 435 -18.82 37.44 -21.17
C SER A 435 -17.61 36.98 -20.35
N SER A 436 -17.10 35.77 -20.60
CA SER A 436 -15.87 35.25 -20.00
C SER A 436 -14.60 35.90 -20.54
N VAL A 437 -14.67 36.66 -21.64
CA VAL A 437 -13.49 37.30 -22.24
C VAL A 437 -13.06 38.51 -21.40
N THR A 438 -11.82 38.47 -20.92
CA THR A 438 -11.21 39.51 -20.09
C THR A 438 -10.16 40.34 -20.82
N ALA A 439 -9.76 39.94 -22.03
CA ALA A 439 -8.82 40.70 -22.85
C ALA A 439 -9.04 40.50 -24.36
N ILE A 440 -9.01 41.62 -25.10
CA ILE A 440 -9.03 41.69 -26.56
C ILE A 440 -7.74 42.37 -27.02
N GLY A 441 -6.95 41.67 -27.83
CA GLY A 441 -5.61 42.09 -28.25
C GLY A 441 -5.61 43.10 -29.40
N ASP A 442 -4.40 43.56 -29.73
CA ASP A 442 -4.17 44.54 -30.79
C ASP A 442 -4.70 44.04 -32.13
N ARG A 443 -5.41 44.90 -32.86
CA ARG A 443 -5.93 44.59 -34.20
C ARG A 443 -6.83 43.34 -34.25
N ALA A 444 -7.33 42.84 -33.12
CA ALA A 444 -8.05 41.56 -33.06
C ALA A 444 -9.21 41.46 -34.05
N PHE A 445 -9.94 42.56 -34.28
CA PHE A 445 -11.06 42.65 -35.22
C PHE A 445 -10.87 43.75 -36.28
N THR A 446 -9.64 44.19 -36.54
CA THR A 446 -9.40 45.21 -37.59
C THR A 446 -9.75 44.69 -38.98
N GLU A 447 -10.12 45.59 -39.90
CA GLU A 447 -10.41 45.26 -41.31
C GLU A 447 -11.50 44.19 -41.43
N ASN A 448 -12.68 44.53 -40.90
CA ASN A 448 -13.88 43.70 -40.92
C ASN A 448 -15.09 44.54 -41.39
N LYS A 449 -16.30 43.98 -41.28
CA LYS A 449 -17.55 44.64 -41.68
C LYS A 449 -18.51 44.80 -40.50
N LEU A 450 -17.98 44.83 -39.27
CA LEU A 450 -18.80 44.83 -38.06
C LEU A 450 -19.67 46.08 -38.04
N LYS A 451 -20.98 45.89 -37.92
CA LYS A 451 -21.94 47.00 -37.74
C LYS A 451 -22.21 47.34 -36.28
N SER A 452 -22.04 46.33 -35.42
CA SER A 452 -22.18 46.42 -33.97
C SER A 452 -21.28 45.37 -33.32
N VAL A 453 -20.80 45.67 -32.12
CA VAL A 453 -20.10 44.69 -31.26
C VAL A 453 -20.46 45.00 -29.81
N ALA A 454 -20.76 43.96 -29.03
CA ALA A 454 -20.90 44.09 -27.58
C ALA A 454 -19.54 43.78 -26.95
N ILE A 455 -18.95 44.77 -26.26
CA ILE A 455 -17.71 44.59 -25.51
C ILE A 455 -18.08 44.10 -24.10
N PRO A 456 -17.49 43.00 -23.59
CA PRO A 456 -17.79 42.52 -22.24
C PRO A 456 -17.50 43.56 -21.15
N ASP A 457 -18.35 43.60 -20.11
CA ASP A 457 -18.27 44.58 -19.01
C ASP A 457 -16.93 44.56 -18.24
N GLY A 458 -16.24 43.41 -18.21
CA GLY A 458 -14.96 43.23 -17.53
C GLY A 458 -13.74 43.78 -18.27
N ILE A 459 -13.90 44.36 -19.46
CA ILE A 459 -12.79 44.93 -20.24
C ILE A 459 -12.43 46.32 -19.70
N GLU A 460 -11.23 46.44 -19.14
CA GLU A 460 -10.68 47.70 -18.63
C GLU A 460 -9.91 48.50 -19.69
N SER A 461 -9.49 47.85 -20.79
CA SER A 461 -8.68 48.48 -21.83
C SER A 461 -9.06 47.97 -23.22
N ILE A 462 -9.27 48.89 -24.16
CA ILE A 462 -9.45 48.59 -25.58
C ILE A 462 -8.11 48.78 -26.28
N ALA A 463 -7.57 47.70 -26.84
CA ALA A 463 -6.21 47.65 -27.38
C ALA A 463 -6.04 48.37 -28.72
N TYR A 464 -4.79 48.53 -29.17
CA TYR A 464 -4.41 49.24 -30.39
C TYR A 464 -5.17 48.72 -31.61
N ALA A 465 -5.88 49.61 -32.32
CA ALA A 465 -6.61 49.32 -33.55
C ALA A 465 -7.54 48.09 -33.48
N SER A 466 -8.00 47.69 -32.28
CA SER A 466 -8.75 46.45 -32.06
C SER A 466 -10.04 46.38 -32.88
N PHE A 467 -10.70 47.51 -33.14
CA PHE A 467 -11.92 47.62 -33.95
C PHE A 467 -11.78 48.64 -35.11
N ALA A 468 -10.55 48.93 -35.55
CA ALA A 468 -10.31 49.84 -36.67
C ALA A 468 -10.84 49.27 -38.00
N HIS A 469 -11.13 50.13 -38.99
CA HIS A 469 -11.56 49.73 -40.33
C HIS A 469 -12.77 48.77 -40.31
N ASN A 470 -13.85 49.22 -39.69
CA ASN A 470 -15.11 48.49 -39.58
C ASN A 470 -16.28 49.36 -40.06
N GLN A 471 -17.51 48.95 -39.77
CA GLN A 471 -18.72 49.69 -40.12
C GLN A 471 -19.57 50.00 -38.89
N LEU A 472 -18.95 50.15 -37.71
CA LEU A 472 -19.67 50.34 -36.46
C LEU A 472 -20.47 51.64 -36.51
N GLU A 473 -21.78 51.57 -36.32
CA GLU A 473 -22.67 52.75 -36.32
C GLU A 473 -22.87 53.31 -34.90
N SER A 474 -22.76 52.43 -33.90
CA SER A 474 -22.76 52.72 -32.47
C SER A 474 -21.83 51.74 -31.74
N ILE A 475 -21.40 52.14 -30.54
CA ILE A 475 -20.63 51.28 -29.64
C ILE A 475 -21.00 51.59 -28.19
N ASP A 476 -21.31 50.54 -27.44
CA ASP A 476 -21.47 50.62 -25.99
C ASP A 476 -20.14 50.26 -25.34
N LEU A 477 -19.54 51.23 -24.66
CA LEU A 477 -18.27 51.05 -23.97
C LEU A 477 -18.51 50.54 -22.53
N PRO A 478 -17.71 49.58 -22.03
CA PRO A 478 -17.87 49.04 -20.68
C PRO A 478 -17.83 50.12 -19.60
N ILE A 479 -18.70 50.01 -18.60
CA ILE A 479 -18.73 50.97 -17.48
C ILE A 479 -17.45 50.90 -16.62
N GLY A 480 -16.61 49.88 -16.74
CA GLY A 480 -15.32 49.74 -16.06
C GLY A 480 -14.11 50.19 -16.89
N LEU A 481 -14.33 50.73 -18.10
CA LEU A 481 -13.26 51.05 -19.03
C LEU A 481 -12.35 52.17 -18.49
N VAL A 482 -11.03 51.99 -18.61
CA VAL A 482 -9.98 52.92 -18.14
C VAL A 482 -9.23 53.55 -19.30
N THR A 483 -8.92 52.78 -20.36
CA THR A 483 -8.11 53.29 -21.48
C THR A 483 -8.64 52.84 -22.84
N ILE A 484 -8.56 53.73 -23.83
CA ILE A 484 -8.83 53.46 -25.24
C ILE A 484 -7.51 53.65 -26.00
N GLY A 485 -7.00 52.58 -26.63
CA GLY A 485 -5.73 52.57 -27.33
C GLY A 485 -5.75 53.35 -28.65
N ASN A 486 -4.56 53.55 -29.22
CA ASN A 486 -4.40 54.25 -30.49
C ASN A 486 -5.20 53.57 -31.59
N SER A 487 -5.88 54.38 -32.41
CA SER A 487 -6.70 53.95 -33.54
C SER A 487 -7.80 52.92 -33.21
N ALA A 488 -8.16 52.73 -31.93
CA ALA A 488 -9.06 51.65 -31.48
C ALA A 488 -10.35 51.54 -32.31
N PHE A 489 -10.95 52.68 -32.67
CA PHE A 489 -12.16 52.79 -33.49
C PHE A 489 -11.94 53.61 -34.76
N TYR A 490 -10.69 53.70 -35.24
CA TYR A 490 -10.34 54.42 -36.46
C TYR A 490 -11.13 53.92 -37.67
N ASN A 491 -11.60 54.82 -38.53
CA ASN A 491 -12.27 54.51 -39.79
C ASN A 491 -13.50 53.60 -39.61
N ASN A 492 -14.50 54.13 -38.90
CA ASN A 492 -15.80 53.50 -38.63
C ASN A 492 -16.95 54.43 -39.08
N LYS A 493 -18.19 54.10 -38.69
CA LYS A 493 -19.39 54.89 -39.01
C LYS A 493 -20.06 55.45 -37.75
N LEU A 494 -19.31 55.59 -36.64
CA LEU A 494 -19.87 55.96 -35.35
C LEU A 494 -20.49 57.36 -35.45
N THR A 495 -21.76 57.48 -35.07
CA THR A 495 -22.47 58.77 -35.08
C THR A 495 -22.47 59.45 -33.72
N THR A 496 -22.40 58.66 -32.65
CA THR A 496 -22.27 59.08 -31.25
C THR A 496 -21.49 58.02 -30.48
N VAL A 497 -20.78 58.43 -29.43
CA VAL A 497 -20.12 57.52 -28.48
C VAL A 497 -20.28 58.09 -27.07
N SER A 498 -20.68 57.25 -26.11
CA SER A 498 -20.67 57.59 -24.69
C SER A 498 -19.40 57.03 -24.06
N ILE A 499 -18.42 57.89 -23.80
CA ILE A 499 -17.16 57.50 -23.16
C ILE A 499 -17.32 57.63 -21.64
N PRO A 500 -17.04 56.59 -20.83
CA PRO A 500 -17.13 56.69 -19.38
C PRO A 500 -16.21 57.76 -18.78
N ASP A 501 -16.70 58.51 -17.79
CA ASP A 501 -16.02 59.66 -17.17
C ASP A 501 -14.71 59.32 -16.45
N GLN A 502 -14.44 58.04 -16.19
CA GLN A 502 -13.21 57.57 -15.55
C GLN A 502 -12.08 57.25 -16.55
N VAL A 503 -12.34 57.28 -17.86
CA VAL A 503 -11.35 56.93 -18.89
C VAL A 503 -10.20 57.93 -18.82
N THR A 504 -9.01 57.50 -18.42
CA THR A 504 -7.86 58.38 -18.20
C THR A 504 -7.01 58.57 -19.45
N MET A 505 -7.22 57.77 -20.50
CA MET A 505 -6.46 57.84 -21.74
C MET A 505 -7.32 57.48 -22.96
N ILE A 506 -7.25 58.33 -23.98
CA ILE A 506 -7.75 58.05 -25.33
C ILE A 506 -6.58 58.28 -26.29
N GLY A 507 -6.18 57.22 -26.99
CA GLY A 507 -4.99 57.22 -27.83
C GLY A 507 -5.11 58.05 -29.11
N GLU A 508 -3.97 58.15 -29.81
CA GLU A 508 -3.87 58.82 -31.11
C GLU A 508 -4.86 58.22 -32.11
N ASP A 509 -5.55 59.05 -32.89
CA ASP A 509 -6.49 58.65 -33.94
C ASP A 509 -7.63 57.71 -33.48
N ALA A 510 -7.87 57.57 -32.16
CA ALA A 510 -8.78 56.54 -31.62
C ALA A 510 -10.19 56.60 -32.20
N PHE A 511 -10.72 57.79 -32.47
CA PHE A 511 -12.03 58.02 -33.10
C PHE A 511 -11.91 58.80 -34.42
N ALA A 512 -10.74 58.79 -35.06
CA ALA A 512 -10.52 59.45 -36.33
C ALA A 512 -11.33 58.79 -37.47
N SER A 513 -11.72 59.59 -38.47
CA SER A 513 -12.47 59.13 -39.66
C SER A 513 -13.77 58.42 -39.31
N ASN A 514 -14.60 59.06 -38.49
CA ASN A 514 -15.93 58.57 -38.09
C ASN A 514 -17.03 59.51 -38.59
N GLN A 515 -18.23 59.41 -38.05
CA GLN A 515 -19.38 60.24 -38.40
C GLN A 515 -19.92 61.00 -37.17
N LEU A 516 -19.07 61.22 -36.15
CA LEU A 516 -19.49 61.77 -34.86
C LEU A 516 -20.02 63.19 -35.05
N ASN A 517 -21.26 63.44 -34.63
CA ASN A 517 -21.86 64.78 -34.67
C ASN A 517 -21.70 65.56 -33.36
N SER A 518 -21.43 64.84 -32.27
CA SER A 518 -21.20 65.35 -30.93
C SER A 518 -20.30 64.38 -30.17
N ILE A 519 -19.58 64.88 -29.19
CA ILE A 519 -18.77 64.06 -28.28
C ILE A 519 -18.71 64.71 -26.90
N ALA A 520 -18.92 63.92 -25.85
CA ALA A 520 -18.62 64.29 -24.48
C ALA A 520 -17.22 63.81 -24.14
N ILE A 521 -16.32 64.74 -23.81
CA ILE A 521 -14.93 64.42 -23.45
C ILE A 521 -14.88 64.14 -21.95
N PRO A 522 -14.37 62.98 -21.50
CA PRO A 522 -14.27 62.65 -20.09
C PRO A 522 -13.49 63.68 -19.25
N SER A 523 -14.00 64.02 -18.08
CA SER A 523 -13.35 64.96 -17.13
C SER A 523 -12.10 64.39 -16.44
N SER A 524 -11.74 63.14 -16.70
CA SER A 524 -10.51 62.49 -16.23
C SER A 524 -9.30 62.72 -17.13
N LEU A 525 -9.49 63.07 -18.40
CA LEU A 525 -8.40 63.18 -19.38
C LEU A 525 -7.46 64.36 -19.09
N GLN A 526 -6.16 64.22 -19.29
CA GLN A 526 -5.21 65.33 -19.11
C GLN A 526 -4.84 66.02 -20.43
N ALA A 527 -5.03 65.31 -21.54
CA ALA A 527 -4.70 65.74 -22.89
C ALA A 527 -5.68 65.14 -23.89
N ILE A 528 -5.81 65.79 -25.04
CA ILE A 528 -6.48 65.24 -26.22
C ILE A 528 -5.37 64.92 -27.21
N GLU A 529 -5.17 63.65 -27.52
CA GLU A 529 -4.05 63.19 -28.31
C GLU A 529 -4.18 63.58 -29.80
N LYS A 530 -3.10 63.35 -30.54
CA LYS A 530 -3.04 63.62 -31.97
C LYS A 530 -4.19 62.91 -32.69
N GLY A 531 -4.93 63.68 -33.50
CA GLY A 531 -5.97 63.19 -34.40
C GLY A 531 -7.14 62.49 -33.73
N THR A 532 -7.29 62.51 -32.39
CA THR A 532 -8.28 61.68 -31.67
C THR A 532 -9.69 61.77 -32.26
N PHE A 533 -10.13 62.96 -32.70
CA PHE A 533 -11.44 63.20 -33.31
C PHE A 533 -11.36 63.82 -34.71
N THR A 534 -10.24 63.65 -35.44
CA THR A 534 -10.11 64.17 -36.82
C THR A 534 -11.09 63.50 -37.79
N ASP A 535 -11.46 64.19 -38.86
CA ASP A 535 -12.33 63.68 -39.93
C ASP A 535 -13.67 63.15 -39.39
N ASN A 536 -14.40 64.01 -38.69
CA ASN A 536 -15.72 63.74 -38.12
C ASN A 536 -16.74 64.80 -38.58
N LYS A 537 -17.91 64.85 -37.93
CA LYS A 537 -18.99 65.79 -38.22
C LYS A 537 -19.33 66.64 -37.00
N LEU A 538 -18.38 66.85 -36.09
CA LEU A 538 -18.62 67.55 -34.82
C LEU A 538 -19.01 68.99 -35.12
N THR A 539 -20.13 69.44 -34.56
CA THR A 539 -20.63 70.83 -34.73
C THR A 539 -20.30 71.72 -33.54
N ASN A 540 -20.11 71.12 -32.38
CA ASN A 540 -19.68 71.76 -31.14
C ASN A 540 -18.88 70.75 -30.32
N VAL A 541 -18.01 71.26 -29.46
CA VAL A 541 -17.30 70.46 -28.46
C VAL A 541 -17.03 71.30 -27.22
N THR A 542 -17.25 70.71 -26.05
CA THR A 542 -16.87 71.32 -24.76
C THR A 542 -15.58 70.67 -24.29
N ILE A 543 -14.49 71.44 -24.20
CA ILE A 543 -13.22 70.96 -23.66
C ILE A 543 -13.24 71.06 -22.12
N PRO A 544 -13.03 69.96 -21.37
CA PRO A 544 -13.02 69.98 -19.91
C PRO A 544 -11.86 70.77 -19.29
N GLN A 545 -12.06 71.35 -18.10
CA GLN A 545 -11.10 72.20 -17.35
C GLN A 545 -9.80 71.48 -16.90
N ASN A 546 -9.75 70.16 -17.04
CA ASN A 546 -8.61 69.31 -16.72
C ASN A 546 -7.67 69.09 -17.91
N ILE A 547 -8.08 69.47 -19.12
CA ILE A 547 -7.25 69.33 -20.32
C ILE A 547 -6.14 70.39 -20.31
N THR A 548 -4.90 69.94 -20.50
CA THR A 548 -3.70 70.79 -20.51
C THR A 548 -3.06 70.93 -21.88
N SER A 549 -3.32 70.00 -22.80
CA SER A 549 -2.83 70.06 -24.18
C SER A 549 -3.83 69.47 -25.17
N ILE A 550 -3.84 70.03 -26.38
CA ILE A 550 -4.62 69.55 -27.52
C ILE A 550 -3.64 69.23 -28.66
N GLY A 551 -3.56 67.96 -29.02
CA GLY A 551 -2.60 67.42 -29.97
C GLY A 551 -2.88 67.81 -31.42
N SER A 552 -1.91 67.50 -32.28
CA SER A 552 -1.98 67.84 -33.70
C SER A 552 -3.20 67.19 -34.35
N TRP A 553 -3.95 67.92 -35.18
CA TRP A 553 -5.17 67.43 -35.84
C TRP A 553 -6.28 66.92 -34.92
N ALA A 554 -6.22 67.12 -33.59
CA ALA A 554 -7.17 66.51 -32.64
C ALA A 554 -8.66 66.68 -33.02
N PHE A 555 -9.04 67.83 -33.56
CA PHE A 555 -10.36 68.18 -34.09
C PHE A 555 -10.30 68.68 -35.54
N GLY A 556 -9.27 68.29 -36.29
CA GLY A 556 -9.14 68.66 -37.70
C GLY A 556 -10.28 68.08 -38.55
N ASN A 557 -10.62 68.73 -39.66
CA ASN A 557 -11.65 68.27 -40.61
C ASN A 557 -12.98 67.94 -39.93
N ASN A 558 -13.56 68.93 -39.25
CA ASN A 558 -14.85 68.83 -38.58
C ASN A 558 -15.78 69.96 -39.05
N LEU A 559 -16.92 70.14 -38.39
CA LEU A 559 -17.91 71.16 -38.70
C LEU A 559 -18.11 72.11 -37.50
N LEU A 560 -17.09 72.29 -36.66
CA LEU A 560 -17.22 73.04 -35.41
C LEU A 560 -17.53 74.51 -35.73
N THR A 561 -18.68 74.99 -35.26
CA THR A 561 -19.05 76.41 -35.35
C THR A 561 -18.66 77.18 -34.10
N ASP A 562 -18.48 76.47 -32.98
CA ASP A 562 -18.08 77.01 -31.69
C ASP A 562 -17.22 75.98 -30.93
N VAL A 563 -16.27 76.48 -30.14
CA VAL A 563 -15.48 75.67 -29.21
C VAL A 563 -15.14 76.49 -27.96
N SER A 564 -15.45 75.92 -26.79
CA SER A 564 -15.04 76.47 -25.50
C SER A 564 -13.72 75.84 -25.07
N ILE A 565 -12.63 76.61 -25.13
CA ILE A 565 -11.28 76.19 -24.72
C ILE A 565 -10.99 76.76 -23.32
N PRO A 566 -10.86 75.93 -22.28
CA PRO A 566 -10.63 76.41 -20.91
C PRO A 566 -9.21 76.94 -20.71
N SER A 567 -9.02 77.76 -19.68
CA SER A 567 -7.72 78.37 -19.37
C SER A 567 -6.67 77.36 -18.91
N SER A 568 -7.07 76.12 -18.62
CA SER A 568 -6.16 75.02 -18.31
C SER A 568 -5.32 74.56 -19.50
N VAL A 569 -5.77 74.83 -20.74
CA VAL A 569 -5.09 74.41 -21.97
C VAL A 569 -3.85 75.27 -22.21
N LYS A 570 -2.68 74.67 -22.04
CA LYS A 570 -1.35 75.30 -22.16
C LYS A 570 -0.79 75.23 -23.56
N SER A 571 -1.15 74.22 -24.35
CA SER A 571 -0.70 74.09 -25.73
C SER A 571 -1.79 73.53 -26.65
N ILE A 572 -1.83 74.05 -27.87
CA ILE A 572 -2.67 73.56 -28.97
C ILE A 572 -1.78 73.39 -30.19
N ASP A 573 -1.62 72.17 -30.65
CA ASP A 573 -0.60 71.79 -31.63
C ASP A 573 -1.06 71.98 -33.09
N TYR A 574 -0.17 71.62 -34.02
CA TYR A 574 -0.35 71.76 -35.47
C TYR A 574 -1.72 71.27 -35.98
N ASN A 575 -2.45 72.14 -36.69
CA ASN A 575 -3.73 71.82 -37.31
C ASN A 575 -4.83 71.29 -36.37
N ALA A 576 -4.73 71.50 -35.05
CA ALA A 576 -5.66 70.92 -34.08
C ALA A 576 -7.14 71.20 -34.38
N PHE A 577 -7.48 72.36 -34.93
CA PHE A 577 -8.84 72.75 -35.34
C PHE A 577 -8.90 73.17 -36.82
N TRP A 578 -7.96 72.70 -37.65
CA TRP A 578 -7.93 73.03 -39.08
C TRP A 578 -9.16 72.48 -39.82
N ASN A 579 -9.64 73.20 -40.83
CA ASN A 579 -10.81 72.86 -41.64
C ASN A 579 -12.06 72.62 -40.78
N ASN A 580 -12.47 73.66 -40.07
CA ASN A 580 -13.70 73.77 -39.29
C ASN A 580 -14.53 74.98 -39.77
N GLN A 581 -15.58 75.35 -39.03
CA GLN A 581 -16.47 76.48 -39.33
C GLN A 581 -16.41 77.56 -38.25
N LEU A 582 -15.31 77.62 -37.51
CA LEU A 582 -15.09 78.59 -36.44
C LEU A 582 -14.98 80.00 -37.03
N THR A 583 -15.55 80.99 -36.34
CA THR A 583 -15.36 82.42 -36.68
C THR A 583 -14.49 83.13 -35.66
N SER A 584 -14.55 82.69 -34.41
CA SER A 584 -13.76 83.21 -33.30
C SER A 584 -13.56 82.15 -32.23
N VAL A 585 -12.50 82.27 -31.45
CA VAL A 585 -12.19 81.42 -30.30
C VAL A 585 -11.56 82.25 -29.18
N THR A 586 -11.78 81.86 -27.93
CA THR A 586 -11.09 82.42 -26.76
C THR A 586 -10.17 81.37 -26.17
N ILE A 587 -8.92 81.76 -25.87
CA ILE A 587 -7.89 80.89 -25.28
C ILE A 587 -7.17 81.63 -24.13
N ALA A 588 -6.47 80.91 -23.28
CA ALA A 588 -5.64 81.52 -22.23
C ALA A 588 -4.51 82.39 -22.81
N ILE A 589 -4.17 83.47 -22.09
CA ILE A 589 -3.09 84.38 -22.46
C ILE A 589 -1.75 83.69 -22.69
N ASP A 590 -1.42 82.66 -21.90
CA ASP A 590 -0.17 81.89 -21.95
C ASP A 590 -0.26 80.62 -22.82
N CYS A 591 -1.41 80.35 -23.45
CA CYS A 591 -1.60 79.20 -24.33
C CYS A 591 -0.69 79.29 -25.57
N GLN A 592 0.12 78.26 -25.77
CA GLN A 592 1.03 78.11 -26.91
C GLN A 592 0.28 77.53 -28.11
N LEU A 593 0.39 78.19 -29.26
CA LEU A 593 -0.23 77.72 -30.51
C LEU A 593 0.83 77.18 -31.47
N GLY A 594 0.59 76.00 -32.01
CA GLY A 594 1.32 75.43 -33.14
C GLY A 594 1.01 76.17 -34.45
N SER A 595 1.52 75.64 -35.56
CA SER A 595 1.21 76.20 -36.89
C SER A 595 -0.20 75.83 -37.33
N ASN A 596 -0.93 76.77 -37.96
CA ASN A 596 -2.24 76.53 -38.59
C ASN A 596 -3.29 75.88 -37.65
N VAL A 597 -3.26 76.21 -36.36
CA VAL A 597 -4.21 75.65 -35.36
C VAL A 597 -5.66 75.83 -35.81
N PHE A 598 -6.00 77.03 -36.28
CA PHE A 598 -7.32 77.41 -36.80
C PHE A 598 -7.20 77.84 -38.26
N ASP A 599 -8.33 77.83 -38.99
CA ASP A 599 -8.38 78.30 -40.37
C ASP A 599 -8.09 79.80 -40.50
N ASN A 600 -7.64 80.20 -41.70
CA ASN A 600 -7.42 81.62 -42.02
C ASN A 600 -8.73 82.41 -41.85
N GLY A 601 -8.70 83.44 -41.00
CA GLY A 601 -9.85 84.31 -40.73
C GLY A 601 -10.54 84.09 -39.39
N VAL A 602 -10.17 83.04 -38.64
CA VAL A 602 -10.64 82.85 -37.26
C VAL A 602 -10.03 83.91 -36.33
N ILE A 603 -10.87 84.64 -35.60
CA ILE A 603 -10.43 85.63 -34.61
C ILE A 603 -10.03 84.90 -33.32
N VAL A 604 -8.78 85.02 -32.90
CA VAL A 604 -8.27 84.42 -31.66
C VAL A 604 -8.18 85.48 -30.56
N ASN A 605 -9.06 85.40 -29.56
CA ASN A 605 -9.04 86.24 -28.36
C ASN A 605 -8.22 85.55 -27.27
N ARG A 606 -7.41 86.32 -26.54
CA ARG A 606 -6.61 85.84 -25.42
C ARG A 606 -7.09 86.48 -24.12
N GLU A 607 -7.50 85.67 -23.16
CA GLU A 607 -7.99 86.09 -21.84
C GLU A 607 -7.20 85.47 -20.68
#